data_AF-A0A5J5A311-F1
#
_entry.id   AF-A0A5J5A311-F1
#
_cell.length_a   1.000
_cell.length_b   1.000
_cell.length_c   1.000
_cell.angle_alpha   90.00
_cell.angle_beta   90.00
_cell.angle_gamma   90.00
#
_symmetry.space_group_name_H-M   'P 1'
#
loop_
_entity.id
_entity.type
_entity.pdbx_description
1 polymer ?
#
loop_
_entity_poly.entity_id
_entity_poly.type
_entity_poly.pdbx_seq_one_letter_code
_entity_poly.pdbx_strand_id
1 'polypeptide(L)'
;MAVSAITESIRREKAIKEGLEDDPDAMVHISAMWLGLQYTLLGLAEACNAIGQIQFFYSQFPKSMSSMAIAPFTFGMEVSNLGYGPSEDEMTSLADGVEEESDYRELASA
;
A
#
# COMPACT_ATOMS: atom_id res chain seq x y z
N MET A 1 0.26 10.02 4.07
CA MET A 1 1.32 11.00 4.38
C MET A 1 0.96 11.96 5.52
N ALA A 2 -0.15 12.70 5.47
CA ALA A 2 -0.47 13.70 6.52
C ALA A 2 -0.57 13.14 7.94
N VAL A 3 -1.29 12.03 8.15
CA VAL A 3 -1.44 11.43 9.49
C VAL A 3 -0.10 10.89 10.02
N SER A 4 0.72 10.29 9.15
CA SER A 4 2.07 9.83 9.50
C SER A 4 2.98 10.99 9.91
N ALA A 5 2.94 12.12 9.21
CA ALA A 5 3.70 13.32 9.57
C ALA A 5 3.30 13.86 10.96
N ILE A 6 2.01 13.81 11.31
CA ILE A 6 1.51 14.20 12.64
C ILE A 6 2.02 13.21 13.71
N THR A 7 1.89 11.90 13.46
CA THR A 7 2.39 10.88 14.39
C THR A 7 3.90 11.00 14.60
N GLU A 8 4.66 11.28 13.55
CA GLU A 8 6.12 11.47 13.62
C GLU A 8 6.49 12.73 14.39
N SER A 9 5.74 13.82 14.22
CA SER A 9 5.94 15.05 15.00
C SER A 9 5.74 14.80 16.50
N ILE A 10 4.72 14.01 16.86
CA ILE A 10 4.42 13.64 18.26
C ILE A 10 5.48 12.68 18.82
N ARG A 11 5.94 11.70 18.02
CA ARG A 11 7.03 10.80 18.40
C ARG A 11 8.30 11.59 18.70
N ARG A 12 8.65 12.55 17.83
CA ARG A 12 9.82 13.41 17.98
C ARG A 12 9.73 14.32 19.21
N GLU A 13 8.58 14.94 19.47
CA GLU A 13 8.38 15.75 20.67
C GLU A 13 8.56 14.94 21.96
N LYS A 14 8.07 13.68 21.96
CA LYS A 14 8.23 12.77 23.10
C LYS A 14 9.69 12.33 23.29
N ALA A 15 10.42 12.04 22.20
CA ALA A 15 11.84 11.70 22.27
C ALA A 15 12.68 12.83 22.90
N ILE A 16 12.40 14.08 22.53
CA ILE A 16 13.07 15.27 23.07
C ILE A 16 12.79 15.43 24.57
N LYS A 17 11.54 15.23 25.00
CA LYS A 17 11.14 15.34 26.42
C LYS A 17 11.80 14.29 27.33
N GLU A 18 12.04 13.09 26.80
CA GLU A 18 12.71 12.00 27.52
C GLU A 18 14.25 12.10 27.47
N GLY A 19 14.81 13.11 26.78
CA GLY A 19 16.25 13.28 26.63
C GLY A 19 16.92 12.26 25.70
N LEU A 20 16.13 11.57 24.88
CA LEU A 20 16.55 10.51 23.95
C LEU A 20 16.77 11.05 22.53
N GLU A 21 17.13 12.34 22.40
CA GLU A 21 17.22 13.02 21.10
C GLU A 21 18.38 12.50 20.22
N ASP A 22 19.45 12.02 20.85
CA ASP A 22 20.69 11.55 20.18
C ASP A 22 20.86 10.02 20.13
N ASP A 23 19.90 9.24 20.65
CA ASP A 23 19.98 7.78 20.64
C ASP A 23 19.05 7.18 19.56
N PRO A 24 19.61 6.71 18.42
CA PRO A 24 18.83 6.20 17.29
C PRO A 24 18.09 4.89 17.59
N ASP A 25 18.48 4.15 18.63
CA ASP A 25 17.87 2.87 19.03
C ASP A 25 16.87 3.02 20.19
N ALA A 26 16.68 4.25 20.69
CA ALA A 26 15.80 4.50 21.80
C ALA A 26 14.32 4.27 21.44
N MET A 27 13.72 3.24 22.03
CA MET A 27 12.30 2.93 21.83
C MET A 27 11.40 3.96 22.51
N VAL A 28 10.84 4.87 21.72
CA VAL A 28 9.81 5.80 22.19
C VAL A 28 8.49 5.03 22.33
N HIS A 29 7.99 4.89 23.56
CA HIS A 29 6.68 4.28 23.80
C HIS A 29 5.55 5.16 23.23
N ILE A 30 5.16 4.87 21.99
CA ILE A 30 4.01 5.45 21.31
C ILE A 30 2.85 4.44 21.30
N SER A 31 1.63 4.93 21.47
CA SER A 31 0.44 4.06 21.50
C SER A 31 0.15 3.47 20.12
N ALA A 32 -0.15 2.17 20.05
CA ALA A 32 -0.62 1.49 18.84
C ALA A 32 -1.94 2.08 18.28
N MET A 33 -2.66 2.89 19.08
CA MET A 33 -3.83 3.63 18.64
C MET A 33 -3.56 4.56 17.43
N TRP A 34 -2.32 5.03 17.26
CA TRP A 34 -1.95 5.88 16.11
C TRP A 34 -1.99 5.12 14.78
N LEU A 35 -1.66 3.83 14.81
CA LEU A 35 -1.79 2.95 13.65
C LEU A 35 -3.28 2.77 13.31
N GLY A 36 -4.11 2.53 14.32
CA GLY A 36 -5.56 2.42 14.17
C GLY A 36 -6.19 3.67 13.58
N LEU A 37 -5.73 4.86 13.96
CA LEU A 37 -6.19 6.13 13.40
C LEU A 37 -5.80 6.28 11.93
N GLN A 38 -4.59 5.91 11.55
CA GLN A 38 -4.14 5.94 10.15
C GLN A 38 -5.00 5.03 9.27
N TYR A 39 -5.25 3.79 9.69
CA TYR A 39 -6.06 2.84 8.93
C TYR A 39 -7.54 3.26 8.83
N THR A 40 -8.10 3.82 9.89
CA THR A 40 -9.50 4.27 9.88
C THR A 40 -9.70 5.45 8.93
N LEU A 41 -8.78 6.43 8.95
CA LEU A 41 -8.83 7.58 8.05
C LEU A 41 -8.55 7.17 6.59
N LEU A 42 -7.64 6.24 6.37
CA LEU A 42 -7.37 5.67 5.05
C LEU A 42 -8.63 4.99 4.48
N GLY A 43 -9.24 4.08 5.25
CA GLY A 43 -10.46 3.39 4.83
C GLY A 43 -11.63 4.33 4.57
N LEU A 44 -11.79 5.39 5.38
CA LEU A 44 -12.78 6.43 5.14
C LEU A 44 -12.51 7.18 3.82
N ALA A 45 -11.25 7.55 3.57
CA ALA A 45 -10.86 8.24 2.34
C ALA A 45 -11.10 7.36 1.10
N GLU A 46 -10.77 6.08 1.17
CA GLU A 46 -11.02 5.10 0.10
C GLU A 46 -12.52 4.92 -0.16
N ALA A 47 -13.33 4.77 0.89
CA ALA A 47 -14.79 4.66 0.75
C ALA A 47 -15.40 5.90 0.10
N CYS A 48 -15.00 7.09 0.54
CA CYS A 48 -15.44 8.35 -0.06
C CYS A 48 -15.01 8.47 -1.53
N ASN A 49 -13.78 8.07 -1.85
CA ASN A 49 -13.27 8.08 -3.22
C ASN A 49 -14.08 7.13 -4.13
N ALA A 50 -14.30 5.89 -3.69
CA ALA A 50 -15.07 4.91 -4.44
C ALA A 50 -16.51 5.38 -4.70
N ILE A 51 -17.19 5.91 -3.69
CA ILE A 51 -18.56 6.45 -3.83
C ILE A 51 -18.57 7.64 -4.80
N GLY A 52 -17.60 8.55 -4.67
CA GLY A 52 -17.46 9.71 -5.55
C GLY A 52 -17.24 9.32 -7.01
N GLN A 53 -16.34 8.36 -7.26
CA GLN A 53 -16.10 7.84 -8.61
C GLN A 53 -17.35 7.19 -9.20
N ILE A 54 -18.02 6.32 -8.45
CA ILE A 54 -19.24 5.66 -8.90
C ILE A 54 -20.31 6.69 -9.28
N GLN A 55 -20.57 7.68 -8.42
CA GLN A 55 -21.57 8.71 -8.71
C GLN A 55 -21.19 9.58 -9.92
N PHE A 56 -19.91 9.95 -10.06
CA PHE A 56 -19.42 10.71 -11.20
C PHE A 56 -19.57 9.94 -12.52
N PHE A 57 -19.24 8.64 -12.53
CA PHE A 57 -19.40 7.82 -13.72
C PHE A 57 -20.88 7.65 -14.09
N TYR A 58 -21.77 7.48 -13.11
CA TYR A 58 -23.21 7.45 -13.36
C TYR A 58 -23.78 8.79 -13.85
N SER A 59 -23.22 9.94 -13.46
CA SER A 59 -23.65 11.25 -13.97
C SER A 59 -23.14 11.51 -15.39
N GLN A 60 -21.97 11.00 -15.75
CA GLN A 60 -21.35 11.22 -17.06
C GLN A 60 -21.75 10.19 -18.12
N PHE A 61 -22.15 8.97 -17.74
CA PHE A 61 -22.56 7.91 -18.66
C PHE A 61 -23.99 7.41 -18.34
N PRO A 62 -24.96 7.54 -19.27
CA PRO A 62 -26.33 7.10 -19.04
C PRO A 62 -26.42 5.58 -18.84
N LYS A 63 -27.44 5.11 -18.10
CA LYS A 63 -27.71 3.71 -17.67
C LYS A 63 -27.52 2.59 -18.71
N SER A 64 -27.42 2.92 -20.00
CA SER A 64 -27.18 1.97 -21.10
C SER A 64 -25.72 1.53 -21.27
N MET A 65 -24.75 2.14 -20.57
CA MET A 65 -23.31 1.84 -20.74
C MET A 65 -22.61 1.49 -19.41
N SER A 66 -23.23 0.64 -18.59
CA SER A 66 -22.63 0.18 -17.32
C SER A 66 -21.22 -0.44 -17.51
N SER A 67 -21.00 -1.12 -18.65
CA SER A 67 -19.69 -1.70 -19.01
C SER A 67 -18.56 -0.67 -19.18
N MET A 68 -18.88 0.59 -19.50
CA MET A 68 -17.87 1.63 -19.77
C MET A 68 -17.52 2.45 -18.53
N ALA A 69 -18.31 2.35 -17.46
CA ALA A 69 -18.04 2.96 -16.16
C ALA A 69 -17.04 2.14 -15.31
N ILE A 70 -17.01 0.82 -15.49
CA ILE A 70 -16.12 -0.10 -14.77
C ILE A 70 -14.72 -0.14 -15.41
N ALA A 71 -14.63 0.01 -16.75
CA ALA A 71 -13.37 -0.06 -17.47
C ALA A 71 -12.29 0.94 -16.97
N PRO A 72 -12.59 2.23 -16.72
CA PRO A 72 -11.59 3.18 -16.19
C PRO A 72 -11.09 2.80 -14.80
N PHE A 73 -11.97 2.22 -13.96
CA PHE A 73 -11.63 1.79 -12.61
C PHE A 73 -10.67 0.60 -12.64
N THR A 74 -10.95 -0.42 -13.45
CA THR A 74 -10.07 -1.60 -13.59
C THR A 74 -8.74 -1.23 -14.26
N PHE A 75 -8.78 -0.38 -15.28
CA PHE A 75 -7.57 0.10 -15.95
C PHE A 75 -6.68 0.93 -15.02
N GLY A 76 -7.27 1.76 -14.16
CA GLY A 76 -6.52 2.52 -13.15
C GLY A 76 -5.81 1.62 -12.13
N MET A 77 -6.42 0.51 -11.73
CA MET A 77 -5.78 -0.49 -10.87
C MET A 77 -4.64 -1.21 -11.58
N GLU A 78 -4.83 -1.63 -12.84
CA GLU A 78 -3.78 -2.27 -13.64
C GLU A 78 -2.58 -1.34 -13.87
N VAL A 79 -2.82 -0.07 -14.21
CA VAL A 79 -1.77 0.94 -14.35
C VAL A 79 -1.04 1.18 -13.03
N SER A 80 -1.76 1.18 -11.91
CA SER A 80 -1.14 1.31 -10.58
C SER A 80 -0.25 0.11 -10.25
N ASN A 81 -0.69 -1.10 -10.59
CA ASN A 81 0.09 -2.33 -10.42
C ASN A 81 1.35 -2.35 -11.29
N LEU A 82 1.32 -1.75 -12.47
CA LEU A 82 2.49 -1.63 -13.35
C LEU A 82 3.50 -0.57 -12.85
N GLY A 83 3.02 0.46 -12.15
CA GLY A 83 3.87 1.46 -11.51
C GLY A 83 4.59 0.94 -10.26
N TYR A 84 3.98 -0.03 -9.57
CA TYR A 84 4.61 -0.83 -8.53
C TYR A 84 5.37 -1.98 -9.20
N GLY A 85 6.50 -1.67 -9.85
CA GLY A 85 7.41 -2.71 -10.31
C GLY A 85 7.71 -3.65 -9.12
N PRO A 86 7.77 -4.99 -9.34
CA PRO A 86 8.03 -5.92 -8.26
C PRO A 86 9.29 -5.46 -7.52
N SER A 87 9.20 -5.35 -6.19
CA SER A 87 10.38 -5.06 -5.36
C SER A 87 11.49 -6.04 -5.73
N GLU A 88 12.75 -5.60 -5.71
CA GLU A 88 13.89 -6.46 -6.08
C GLU A 88 13.82 -7.82 -5.34
N ASP A 89 13.35 -7.83 -4.09
CA ASP A 89 13.12 -9.02 -3.27
C ASP A 89 12.12 -10.03 -3.86
N GLU A 90 11.08 -9.57 -4.55
CA GLU A 90 10.07 -10.44 -5.18
C GLU A 90 10.59 -11.01 -6.50
N MET A 91 11.37 -10.22 -7.25
CA MET A 91 12.08 -10.67 -8.46
C MET A 91 13.15 -11.72 -8.12
N THR A 92 13.89 -11.50 -7.03
CA THR A 92 14.90 -12.47 -6.56
C THR A 92 14.23 -13.74 -6.04
N SER A 93 13.14 -13.66 -5.28
CA SER A 93 12.41 -14.86 -4.83
C SER A 93 11.81 -15.67 -5.97
N LEU A 94 11.32 -15.02 -7.04
CA LEU A 94 10.79 -15.71 -8.22
C LEU A 94 11.91 -16.30 -9.09
N ALA A 95 13.06 -15.64 -9.18
CA ALA A 95 14.23 -16.17 -9.86
C ALA A 95 14.80 -17.41 -9.15
N ASP A 96 14.90 -17.35 -7.81
CA ASP A 96 15.41 -18.44 -6.98
C ASP A 96 14.46 -19.66 -7.04
N GLY A 97 13.14 -19.43 -6.99
CA GLY A 97 12.15 -20.50 -7.15
C GLY A 97 12.14 -21.16 -8.54
N VAL A 98 12.49 -20.42 -9.60
CA VAL A 98 12.62 -20.97 -10.96
C VAL A 98 13.93 -21.72 -11.15
N GLU A 99 15.03 -21.27 -10.53
CA GLU A 99 16.30 -22.02 -10.52
C GLU A 99 16.16 -23.35 -9.76
N GLU A 100 15.46 -23.35 -8.62
CA GLU A 100 15.21 -24.57 -7.84
C GLU A 100 14.36 -25.58 -8.64
N GLU A 101 13.30 -25.12 -9.32
CA GLU A 101 12.47 -25.97 -10.18
C GLU A 101 13.23 -26.51 -11.41
N SER A 102 14.19 -25.75 -11.94
CA SER A 102 15.08 -26.21 -13.03
C SER A 102 16.02 -27.33 -12.56
N ASP A 103 16.62 -27.19 -11.38
CA ASP A 103 17.57 -28.16 -10.83
C ASP A 103 16.88 -29.50 -10.46
N TYR A 104 15.65 -29.43 -9.91
CA TYR A 104 14.82 -30.62 -9.67
C TYR A 104 14.47 -31.37 -10.96
N ARG A 105 14.26 -30.67 -12.08
CA ARG A 105 13.96 -31.31 -13.36
C ARG A 105 15.20 -31.93 -14.01
N GLU A 106 16.38 -31.38 -13.77
CA GLU A 106 17.64 -31.94 -14.22
C GLU A 106 17.98 -33.24 -13.45
N LEU A 107 17.82 -33.23 -12.12
CA LEU A 107 18.02 -34.40 -11.25
C LEU A 107 17.01 -35.54 -11.49
N ALA A 108 15.76 -35.22 -11.85
CA ALA A 108 14.75 -36.22 -12.19
C ALA A 108 14.94 -36.87 -13.58
N SER A 109 15.86 -36.34 -14.39
CA SER A 109 16.15 -36.81 -15.75
C SER A 109 17.48 -37.56 -15.91
N ALA A 110 18.24 -37.71 -14.82
CA ALA A 110 19.46 -38.51 -14.71
C ALA A 110 19.18 -39.90 -14.10
#